data_AF-A0A9D4YS52-F1
#
_entry.id   AF-A0A9D4YS52-F1
#
_cell.length_a   1.000
_cell.length_b   1.000
_cell.length_c   1.000
_cell.angle_alpha   90.00
_cell.angle_beta   90.00
_cell.angle_gamma   90.00
#
_symmetry.space_group_name_H-M   'P 1'
#
loop_
_entity.id
_entity.type
_entity.pdbx_description
1 polymer ?
#
loop_
_entity_poly.entity_id
_entity_poly.type
_entity_poly.pdbx_seq_one_letter_code
_entity_poly.pdbx_strand_id
1 'polypeptide(L)'
;MQSSESQWCTGCLGGGSLPEHWNETKYSHNVTSEYSAVGLNPVCNETKYPGPCAGYFPRYFYNNVTKTCEKFIYGGCRANGNNFVTLEECQNTCWVAPPEVCTYPADTGPCKAYMTRFFYNTETRRCEQFVYGGCGGNGNNFLTYDACQKKCKTVFGVVPHA
;
A
#
# COMPACT_ATOMS: atom_id res chain seq x y z
N MET A 1 9.98 -42.08 16.92
CA MET A 1 8.56 -42.13 16.49
C MET A 1 7.71 -41.99 17.73
N GLN A 2 6.86 -40.97 17.82
CA GLN A 2 5.89 -40.78 18.89
C GLN A 2 4.52 -40.60 18.23
N SER A 3 3.52 -41.33 18.72
CA SER A 3 2.13 -41.25 18.27
C SER A 3 1.22 -41.85 19.34
N SER A 4 0.17 -41.12 19.73
CA SER A 4 -1.14 -41.58 20.28
C SER A 4 -1.13 -42.52 21.52
N GLU A 5 -2.01 -42.40 22.51
CA GLU A 5 -3.27 -41.64 22.64
C GLU A 5 -3.75 -41.62 24.12
N SER A 6 -4.93 -41.02 24.38
CA SER A 6 -5.74 -41.06 25.64
C SER A 6 -5.16 -40.27 26.85
N GLN A 7 -5.92 -39.64 27.75
CA GLN A 7 -7.36 -39.27 27.88
C GLN A 7 -7.42 -38.12 28.93
N TRP A 8 -8.50 -37.37 29.21
CA TRP A 8 -9.96 -37.53 29.04
C TRP A 8 -10.63 -36.18 28.70
N CYS A 9 -11.92 -36.21 28.33
CA CYS A 9 -12.89 -35.15 28.61
C CYS A 9 -13.94 -35.68 29.58
N THR A 10 -14.31 -34.92 30.61
CA THR A 10 -15.45 -35.23 31.49
C THR A 10 -16.32 -33.98 31.60
N GLY A 11 -17.59 -34.10 31.21
CA GLY A 11 -18.43 -32.95 30.86
C GLY A 11 -19.14 -32.27 32.03
N CYS A 12 -19.86 -31.20 31.70
CA CYS A 12 -20.86 -30.58 32.57
C CYS A 12 -22.17 -30.41 31.77
N LEU A 13 -23.18 -31.20 32.14
CA LEU A 13 -24.59 -30.92 31.84
C LEU A 13 -25.14 -30.12 33.01
N GLY A 14 -25.81 -29.00 32.78
CA GLY A 14 -26.51 -28.28 33.85
C GLY A 14 -26.68 -26.78 33.62
N GLY A 15 -27.95 -26.36 33.53
CA GLY A 15 -28.38 -25.02 33.10
C GLY A 15 -27.89 -23.83 33.91
N GLY A 16 -27.67 -22.73 33.18
CA GLY A 16 -27.56 -21.35 33.66
C GLY A 16 -28.25 -20.43 32.67
N SER A 17 -28.98 -19.43 33.16
CA SER A 17 -29.89 -18.56 32.38
C SER A 17 -29.17 -17.69 31.34
N LEU A 18 -29.75 -17.61 30.14
CA LEU A 18 -29.41 -16.63 29.10
C LEU A 18 -29.74 -15.19 29.57
N PRO A 19 -28.81 -14.23 29.47
CA PRO A 19 -29.13 -12.81 29.47
C PRO A 19 -29.35 -12.29 28.05
N GLU A 20 -30.43 -11.54 27.85
CA GLU A 20 -30.82 -10.94 26.57
C GLU A 20 -29.97 -9.69 26.24
N HIS A 21 -29.26 -9.69 25.11
CA HIS A 21 -29.09 -8.53 24.18
C HIS A 21 -28.07 -8.85 23.07
N TRP A 22 -28.53 -9.36 21.93
CA TRP A 22 -27.76 -9.29 20.68
C TRP A 22 -28.03 -7.92 20.02
N ASN A 23 -27.33 -6.88 20.47
CA ASN A 23 -27.35 -5.57 19.80
C ASN A 23 -26.34 -5.54 18.65
N GLU A 24 -26.84 -5.34 17.44
CA GLU A 24 -26.10 -5.35 16.16
C GLU A 24 -25.16 -4.13 15.94
N THR A 25 -24.66 -3.48 16.99
CA THR A 25 -23.97 -2.18 16.90
C THR A 25 -22.59 -2.10 17.54
N LYS A 26 -22.03 -3.19 18.07
CA LYS A 26 -20.72 -3.16 18.77
C LYS A 26 -19.48 -3.39 17.90
N TYR A 27 -19.37 -2.66 16.78
CA TYR A 27 -18.04 -2.31 16.24
C TYR A 27 -18.03 -0.94 15.55
N SER A 28 -18.34 0.11 16.31
CA SER A 28 -18.03 1.50 15.94
C SER A 28 -17.09 2.13 16.96
N HIS A 29 -15.86 2.36 16.50
CA HIS A 29 -14.88 3.37 16.90
C HIS A 29 -14.71 3.70 18.40
N ASN A 30 -13.60 3.20 18.97
CA ASN A 30 -12.85 3.94 19.98
C ASN A 30 -11.43 4.21 19.44
N VAL A 31 -11.22 5.44 18.99
CA VAL A 31 -9.91 5.92 18.52
C VAL A 31 -9.14 6.47 19.72
N THR A 32 -8.21 5.68 20.26
CA THR A 32 -7.22 6.15 21.23
C THR A 32 -5.86 6.28 20.56
N SER A 33 -5.23 7.44 20.72
CA SER A 33 -3.98 7.80 20.07
C SER A 33 -2.80 6.93 20.53
N GLU A 34 -2.33 6.03 19.67
CA GLU A 34 -0.94 5.99 19.18
C GLU A 34 -0.77 4.85 18.14
N TYR A 35 -0.74 5.24 16.86
CA TYR A 35 -0.22 4.44 15.74
C TYR A 35 -0.75 3.00 15.53
N SER A 36 -2.08 2.82 15.47
CA SER A 36 -2.65 1.64 14.78
C SER A 36 -2.40 1.75 13.27
N ALA A 37 -1.35 1.08 12.79
CA ALA A 37 -0.85 1.23 11.43
C ALA A 37 -1.85 0.75 10.36
N VAL A 38 -2.14 1.60 9.37
CA VAL A 38 -2.84 1.22 8.15
C VAL A 38 -2.06 0.10 7.45
N GLY A 39 -2.76 -1.01 7.16
CA GLY A 39 -2.15 -2.29 6.83
C GLY A 39 -1.42 -2.32 5.49
N LEU A 40 -0.10 -2.08 5.52
CA LEU A 40 0.82 -2.52 4.48
C LEU A 40 0.58 -4.00 4.18
N ASN A 41 0.37 -4.35 2.90
CA ASN A 41 0.39 -5.75 2.47
C ASN A 41 1.76 -6.34 2.84
N PRO A 42 1.85 -7.33 3.75
CA PRO A 42 3.12 -7.79 4.31
C PRO A 42 4.05 -8.40 3.24
N VAL A 43 3.47 -8.91 2.15
CA VAL A 43 4.18 -9.34 0.94
C VAL A 43 5.19 -8.29 0.46
N CYS A 44 4.79 -7.01 0.49
CA CYS A 44 5.60 -5.90 -0.01
C CYS A 44 6.75 -5.51 0.93
N ASN A 45 6.85 -6.12 2.11
CA ASN A 45 8.00 -5.99 2.99
C ASN A 45 9.01 -7.14 2.83
N GLU A 46 8.65 -8.22 2.14
CA GLU A 46 9.58 -9.33 1.87
C GLU A 46 10.64 -8.93 0.83
N THR A 47 11.78 -9.61 0.82
CA THR A 47 12.82 -9.44 -0.20
C THR A 47 12.57 -10.31 -1.42
N LYS A 48 13.24 -10.03 -2.55
CA LYS A 48 13.26 -10.96 -3.70
C LYS A 48 13.87 -12.31 -3.30
N TYR A 49 13.19 -13.40 -3.62
CA TYR A 49 13.69 -14.75 -3.36
C TYR A 49 13.74 -15.59 -4.65
N PRO A 50 14.93 -15.86 -5.21
CA PRO A 50 15.08 -16.72 -6.38
C PRO A 50 14.64 -18.17 -6.14
N GLY A 51 14.72 -18.67 -4.91
CA GLY A 51 14.49 -20.08 -4.60
C GLY A 51 15.68 -20.99 -4.96
N PRO A 52 15.58 -22.30 -4.64
CA PRO A 52 16.67 -23.26 -4.84
C PRO A 52 16.73 -23.90 -6.24
N CYS A 53 15.72 -23.67 -7.09
CA CYS A 53 15.69 -24.21 -8.45
C CYS A 53 16.47 -23.31 -9.43
N ALA A 54 16.99 -23.91 -10.51
CA ALA A 54 17.89 -23.24 -11.47
C ALA A 54 17.20 -22.78 -12.78
N GLY A 55 15.87 -22.57 -12.76
CA GLY A 55 15.14 -22.04 -13.90
C GLY A 55 15.39 -20.54 -14.13
N TYR A 56 15.07 -20.06 -15.33
CA TYR A 56 15.17 -18.65 -15.70
C TYR A 56 13.77 -18.07 -15.93
N PHE A 57 13.14 -17.57 -14.87
CA PHE A 57 11.84 -16.92 -14.94
C PHE A 57 11.96 -15.45 -14.54
N PRO A 58 12.01 -14.50 -15.51
CA PRO A 58 11.92 -13.08 -15.20
C PRO A 58 10.61 -12.76 -14.49
N ARG A 59 10.71 -12.16 -13.31
CA ARG A 59 9.59 -11.80 -12.42
C ARG A 59 9.81 -10.38 -11.89
N TYR A 60 8.76 -9.80 -11.31
CA TYR A 60 8.83 -8.53 -10.60
C TYR A 60 8.72 -8.77 -9.10
N PHE A 61 9.45 -7.97 -8.33
CA PHE A 61 9.29 -7.84 -6.88
C PHE A 61 9.19 -6.36 -6.54
N TYR A 62 8.44 -6.02 -5.52
CA TYR A 62 8.43 -4.68 -4.95
C TYR A 62 9.66 -4.50 -4.07
N ASN A 63 10.53 -3.55 -4.43
CA ASN A 63 11.70 -3.21 -3.65
C ASN A 63 11.34 -2.14 -2.61
N ASN A 64 11.33 -2.52 -1.33
CA ASN A 64 10.93 -1.64 -0.22
C ASN A 64 11.94 -0.51 0.09
N VAL A 65 13.16 -0.56 -0.48
CA VAL A 65 14.19 0.47 -0.33
C VAL A 65 14.02 1.58 -1.38
N THR A 66 13.91 1.19 -2.66
CA THR A 66 13.69 2.13 -3.78
C THR A 66 12.22 2.52 -3.94
N LYS A 67 11.33 1.79 -3.27
CA LYS A 67 9.87 1.90 -3.31
C LYS A 67 9.24 1.60 -4.69
N THR A 68 9.95 0.86 -5.54
CA THR A 68 9.53 0.54 -6.91
C THR A 68 9.47 -0.96 -7.19
N CYS A 69 8.58 -1.36 -8.10
CA CYS A 69 8.58 -2.71 -8.66
C CYS A 69 9.75 -2.90 -9.64
N GLU A 70 10.62 -3.85 -9.34
CA GLU A 70 11.88 -4.13 -10.04
C GLU A 70 11.92 -5.57 -10.55
N LYS A 71 12.71 -5.83 -11.60
CA LYS A 71 12.87 -7.19 -12.14
C LYS A 71 13.86 -8.02 -11.32
N PHE A 72 13.59 -9.31 -11.18
CA PHE A 72 14.54 -10.32 -10.72
C PHE A 72 14.36 -11.64 -11.47
N ILE A 73 15.31 -12.56 -11.32
CA ILE A 73 15.20 -13.92 -11.85
C ILE A 73 14.71 -14.84 -10.72
N TYR A 74 13.54 -15.43 -10.92
CA TYR A 74 13.01 -16.50 -10.11
C TYR A 74 13.46 -17.85 -10.68
N GLY A 75 13.90 -18.74 -9.81
CA GLY A 75 14.41 -20.08 -10.12
C GLY A 75 13.34 -21.11 -10.46
N GLY A 76 12.06 -20.79 -10.25
CA GLY A 76 10.93 -21.64 -10.64
C GLY A 76 10.31 -22.49 -9.51
N CYS A 77 10.86 -22.47 -8.30
CA CYS A 77 10.23 -23.14 -7.15
C CYS A 77 10.41 -22.39 -5.82
N ARG A 78 9.47 -22.62 -4.89
CA ARG A 78 9.45 -22.02 -3.54
C ARG A 78 9.48 -20.48 -3.53
N ALA A 79 8.70 -19.83 -4.40
CA ALA A 79 8.49 -18.39 -4.31
C ALA A 79 7.98 -18.00 -2.91
N ASN A 80 8.39 -16.81 -2.45
CA ASN A 80 7.68 -16.07 -1.42
C ASN A 80 6.60 -15.18 -2.07
N GLY A 81 5.89 -14.38 -1.29
CA GLY A 81 4.77 -13.57 -1.80
C GLY A 81 5.23 -12.49 -2.79
N ASN A 82 6.44 -11.94 -2.61
CA ASN A 82 6.95 -10.82 -3.40
C ASN A 82 7.49 -11.25 -4.77
N ASN A 83 6.64 -11.91 -5.57
CA ASN A 83 6.98 -12.55 -6.83
C ASN A 83 5.82 -12.50 -7.83
N PHE A 84 5.78 -11.41 -8.59
CA PHE A 84 4.73 -11.08 -9.55
C PHE A 84 5.16 -11.40 -10.99
N VAL A 85 4.23 -11.83 -11.84
CA VAL A 85 4.46 -12.10 -13.26
C VAL A 85 4.62 -10.80 -14.03
N THR A 86 3.75 -9.82 -13.77
CA THR A 86 3.74 -8.53 -14.50
C THR A 86 4.15 -7.37 -13.61
N LEU A 87 4.56 -6.28 -14.25
CA LEU A 87 4.84 -5.02 -13.55
C LEU A 87 3.55 -4.47 -12.91
N GLU A 88 2.43 -4.54 -13.63
CA GLU A 88 1.12 -4.08 -13.18
C GLU A 88 0.61 -4.86 -11.96
N GLU A 89 0.75 -6.18 -11.93
CA GLU A 89 0.39 -7.03 -10.79
C GLU A 89 1.15 -6.62 -9.52
N CYS A 90 2.47 -6.39 -9.64
CA CYS A 90 3.29 -5.86 -8.55
C CYS A 90 2.83 -4.46 -8.11
N GLN A 91 2.54 -3.57 -9.06
CA GLN A 91 2.09 -2.21 -8.78
C GLN A 91 0.74 -2.20 -8.06
N ASN A 92 -0.25 -2.94 -8.55
CA ASN A 92 -1.58 -3.00 -7.95
C ASN A 92 -1.57 -3.69 -6.57
N THR A 93 -0.62 -4.60 -6.33
CA THR A 93 -0.47 -5.29 -5.03
C THR A 93 0.27 -4.48 -3.97
N CYS A 94 1.28 -3.68 -4.38
CA CYS A 94 2.24 -3.05 -3.47
C CYS A 94 2.34 -1.52 -3.54
N TRP A 95 1.69 -0.87 -4.50
CA TRP A 95 1.54 0.58 -4.53
C TRP A 95 0.14 1.00 -4.09
N VAL A 96 0.02 2.30 -3.82
CA VAL A 96 -1.23 2.94 -3.45
C VAL A 96 -1.41 4.20 -4.24
N ALA A 97 -2.66 4.54 -4.50
CA ALA A 97 -3.03 5.84 -5.01
C ALA A 97 -2.34 6.94 -4.16
N PRO A 98 -1.69 7.93 -4.79
CA PRO A 98 -1.22 9.08 -4.04
C PRO A 98 -2.46 9.81 -3.45
N PRO A 99 -2.30 10.64 -2.40
CA PRO A 99 -3.38 11.45 -1.86
C PRO A 99 -4.13 12.17 -2.99
N GLU A 100 -5.45 12.29 -2.89
CA GLU A 100 -6.32 12.87 -3.93
C GLU A 100 -5.78 14.18 -4.52
N VAL A 101 -5.26 15.06 -3.66
CA VAL A 101 -4.60 16.33 -4.06
C VAL A 101 -3.47 16.17 -5.09
N CYS A 102 -2.80 15.03 -5.12
CA CYS A 102 -1.72 14.69 -6.05
C CYS A 102 -2.24 14.09 -7.38
N THR A 103 -3.54 13.83 -7.50
CA THR A 103 -4.19 13.34 -8.73
C THR A 103 -4.79 14.46 -9.57
N TYR A 104 -4.86 15.69 -9.04
CA TYR A 104 -5.30 16.86 -9.80
C TYR A 104 -4.27 17.26 -10.88
N PRO A 105 -4.69 17.82 -12.01
CA PRO A 105 -3.76 18.29 -13.04
C PRO A 105 -2.93 19.49 -12.56
N ALA A 106 -1.81 19.76 -13.23
CA ALA A 106 -1.11 21.03 -13.11
C ALA A 106 -2.05 22.18 -13.51
N ASP A 107 -2.24 23.16 -12.64
CA ASP A 107 -3.15 24.28 -12.88
C ASP A 107 -2.43 25.62 -12.69
N THR A 108 -2.19 26.29 -13.82
CA THR A 108 -1.58 27.62 -13.90
C THR A 108 -2.41 28.68 -13.18
N GLY A 109 -3.74 28.53 -13.10
CA GLY A 109 -4.65 29.57 -12.62
C GLY A 109 -4.75 30.79 -13.56
N PRO A 110 -5.58 31.79 -13.22
CA PRO A 110 -5.89 32.91 -14.11
C PRO A 110 -4.88 34.07 -14.08
N CYS A 111 -3.99 34.12 -13.09
CA CYS A 111 -2.95 35.15 -13.00
C CYS A 111 -1.79 34.90 -13.98
N LYS A 112 -0.97 35.93 -14.25
CA LYS A 112 0.09 35.91 -15.29
C LYS A 112 1.52 36.06 -14.76
N ALA A 113 1.77 35.75 -13.48
CA ALA A 113 3.14 35.64 -12.98
C ALA A 113 3.83 34.39 -13.56
N TYR A 114 5.16 34.41 -13.65
CA TYR A 114 5.95 33.26 -14.06
C TYR A 114 6.59 32.60 -12.83
N MET A 115 5.86 31.73 -12.14
CA MET A 115 6.38 31.04 -10.96
C MET A 115 6.63 29.56 -11.26
N THR A 116 7.89 29.13 -11.29
CA THR A 116 8.20 27.69 -11.34
C THR A 116 7.67 27.00 -10.09
N ARG A 117 6.87 25.96 -10.30
CA ARG A 117 6.32 25.07 -9.27
C ARG A 117 6.44 23.62 -9.69
N PHE A 118 6.15 22.72 -8.77
CA PHE A 118 6.12 21.29 -9.01
C PHE A 118 4.72 20.75 -8.78
N PHE A 119 4.27 19.84 -9.64
CA PHE A 119 3.06 19.04 -9.46
C PHE A 119 3.43 17.56 -9.55
N TYR A 120 2.63 16.68 -8.96
CA TYR A 120 2.75 15.24 -9.17
C TYR A 120 1.99 14.82 -10.42
N ASN A 121 2.71 14.33 -11.42
CA ASN A 121 2.15 13.72 -12.61
C ASN A 121 1.89 12.23 -12.32
N THR A 122 0.62 11.82 -12.35
CA THR A 122 0.20 10.43 -12.10
C THR A 122 0.54 9.45 -13.23
N GLU A 123 0.68 9.95 -14.47
CA GLU A 123 1.03 9.14 -15.65
C GLU A 123 2.51 8.74 -15.61
N THR A 124 3.40 9.73 -15.40
CA THR A 124 4.85 9.51 -15.31
C THR A 124 5.30 9.09 -13.90
N ARG A 125 4.41 9.25 -12.91
CA ARG A 125 4.60 8.94 -11.47
C ARG A 125 5.76 9.73 -10.85
N ARG A 126 5.89 10.98 -11.27
CA ARG A 126 7.01 11.89 -10.93
C ARG A 126 6.49 13.26 -10.55
N CYS A 127 7.30 13.97 -9.78
CA CYS A 127 7.12 15.40 -9.57
C CYS A 127 7.75 16.14 -10.75
N GLU A 128 6.96 16.93 -11.46
CA GLU A 128 7.35 17.61 -12.69
C GLU A 128 7.16 19.12 -12.54
N GLN A 129 7.96 19.90 -13.27
CA GLN A 129 7.86 21.36 -13.22
C GLN A 129 6.70 21.87 -14.05
N PHE A 130 6.01 22.89 -13.55
CA PHE A 130 5.04 23.68 -14.30
C PHE A 130 5.14 25.16 -13.94
N VAL A 131 4.52 26.01 -14.75
CA VAL A 131 4.43 27.46 -14.49
C VAL A 131 3.10 27.73 -13.79
N TYR A 132 3.16 28.27 -12.58
CA TYR A 132 2.00 28.77 -11.86
C TYR A 132 1.88 30.29 -12.02
N GLY A 133 0.67 30.74 -12.36
CA GLY A 133 0.30 32.13 -12.62
C GLY A 133 0.30 33.04 -11.39
N GLY A 134 0.37 32.47 -10.19
CA GLY A 134 0.47 33.21 -8.92
C GLY A 134 -0.84 33.37 -8.13
N CYS A 135 -1.99 32.96 -8.68
CA CYS A 135 -3.27 32.92 -7.96
C CYS A 135 -4.18 31.80 -8.49
N GLY A 136 -5.19 31.42 -7.71
CA GLY A 136 -6.07 30.28 -8.04
C GLY A 136 -5.29 28.97 -8.03
N GLY A 137 -5.58 28.08 -8.98
CA GLY A 137 -4.97 26.76 -9.06
C GLY A 137 -5.67 25.73 -8.16
N ASN A 138 -5.05 24.56 -8.04
CA ASN A 138 -5.44 23.51 -7.10
C ASN A 138 -4.25 23.11 -6.20
N GLY A 139 -4.47 22.15 -5.30
CA GLY A 139 -3.47 21.75 -4.30
C GLY A 139 -2.29 20.93 -4.82
N ASN A 140 -2.27 20.49 -6.09
CA ASN A 140 -1.11 19.84 -6.72
C ASN A 140 -0.03 20.87 -7.12
N ASN A 141 0.35 21.74 -6.17
CA ASN A 141 1.18 22.91 -6.41
C ASN A 141 2.18 23.06 -5.27
N PHE A 142 3.39 22.58 -5.51
CA PHE A 142 4.48 22.51 -4.53
C PHE A 142 5.61 23.48 -4.90
N LEU A 143 6.18 24.14 -3.90
CA LEU A 143 7.29 25.06 -4.10
C LEU A 143 8.58 24.35 -4.53
N THR A 144 8.80 23.12 -4.07
CA THR A 144 10.00 22.32 -4.35
C THR A 144 9.67 20.90 -4.77
N TYR A 145 10.58 20.28 -5.51
CA TYR A 145 10.51 18.87 -5.91
C TYR A 145 10.37 17.95 -4.70
N ASP A 146 11.13 18.18 -3.63
CA ASP A 146 11.13 17.36 -2.42
C ASP A 146 9.81 17.49 -1.63
N ALA A 147 9.20 18.67 -1.62
CA ALA A 147 7.87 18.85 -1.01
C ALA A 147 6.81 18.06 -1.77
N CYS A 148 6.84 18.10 -3.11
CA CYS A 148 5.99 17.26 -3.95
C CYS A 148 6.26 15.76 -3.70
N GLN A 149 7.52 15.32 -3.70
CA GLN A 149 7.84 13.91 -3.48
C GLN A 149 7.37 13.44 -2.10
N LYS A 150 7.67 14.19 -1.03
CA LYS A 150 7.28 13.85 0.34
C LYS A 150 5.75 13.76 0.50
N LYS A 151 4.98 14.56 -0.25
CA LYS A 151 3.51 14.54 -0.19
C LYS A 151 2.89 13.46 -1.08
N CYS A 152 3.42 13.27 -2.29
CA CYS A 152 2.75 12.54 -3.37
C CYS A 152 3.41 11.22 -3.76
N LYS A 153 4.72 11.04 -3.51
CA LYS A 153 5.35 9.71 -3.50
C LYS A 153 5.17 9.05 -2.12
N THR A 154 3.92 8.96 -1.67
CA THR A 154 3.53 8.11 -0.54
C THR A 154 3.44 6.67 -1.01
N VAL A 155 4.00 5.74 -0.24
CA VAL A 155 4.13 4.34 -0.65
C VAL A 155 3.76 3.40 0.49
N PHE A 156 2.46 3.35 0.81
CA PHE A 156 1.91 2.58 1.94
C PHE A 156 0.52 2.00 1.63
N GLY A 157 0.45 0.67 1.43
CA GLY A 157 -0.66 -0.20 0.99
C GLY A 157 -2.08 0.06 1.53
N VAL A 158 -3.06 0.17 0.60
CA VAL A 158 -4.51 -0.09 0.75
C VAL A 158 -5.19 -0.07 -0.63
N VAL A 159 -5.99 -1.10 -0.92
CA VAL A 159 -7.01 -1.11 -1.98
C VAL A 159 -8.41 -0.99 -1.35
N PRO A 160 -9.32 -0.17 -1.87
CA PRO A 160 -10.73 -0.28 -1.52
C PRO A 160 -11.32 -1.52 -2.20
N HIS A 161 -11.98 -2.38 -1.42
CA HIS A 161 -12.89 -3.38 -2.00
C HIS A 161 -14.26 -2.74 -2.21
N ALA A 162 -14.90 -3.10 -3.32
CA ALA A 162 -16.33 -2.95 -3.54
C ALA A 162 -17.06 -4.24 -3.14
#